data_AF-A0A1J1GLP7-F1
#
_entry.id   AF-A0A1J1GLP7-F1
#
_cell.length_a   1.000
_cell.length_b   1.000
_cell.length_c   1.000
_cell.angle_alpha   90.00
_cell.angle_beta   90.00
_cell.angle_gamma   90.00
#
_symmetry.space_group_name_H-M   'P 1'
#
loop_
_entity.id
_entity.type
_entity.pdbx_description
1 polymer ?
#
loop_
_entity_poly.entity_id
_entity_poly.type
_entity_poly.pdbx_seq_one_letter_code
_entity_poly.pdbx_strand_id
1 'polypeptide(L)'
;MILNIILLNKMLNKVYQFFMKDLGMINILLVSLIIITELKKKVFIFCYFTYIWIFQTLLCNILISTCLYYNRKNKKESKLKDNINSFLDIGSFYKYEKLTNLSKKNNHNFINLYEKDEISIFQLFYCIYLNNIFPSLFLPFFSTLLILKYRILTHEVAILSILYVNKFVLSSIYLRYVKINILTYIAYNLSFFFVIINLIKINEKLLIIFLFFFLNFTFYHLLLIGCFYLTNKVFTFLEGLLISVIGTLILDCSFYCHLYIYLNNQIIPNTLFIFFSKIIISLVIYGMCCIYCLQKEIKKKKLFLSSVLFFLYNILNLFSNKYDSTYKKNIKVFHIIINIIRRKNNYLLISLWFIITILYLIYIYNIAKKNKNLPYIRKHYHFLLLINVYLSFITNKVELLILTLSFVFLLFILIEIIRKIYESLFPFSNIIKKIITRFIDERDKKGLVLTHIYLLSGVYIPIIIDAIFNDKNYIHKKNQITYDFRETNLTLYSIGLNTLCIGDSFAAIGGLIYPKPKIKNTNNKSYAGLLFFFFSTFFSLIIFEYFFERKCLNLNIFFIVSLFGAIFEAYLYDIDNLLLPLFTFCVYLSFEN
;
A
#
# COMPACT_ATOMS: atom_id res chain seq x y z
N MET A 1 -43.65 18.50 26.49
CA MET A 1 -43.50 18.35 25.02
C MET A 1 -42.31 19.14 24.47
N ILE A 2 -42.21 20.46 24.71
CA ILE A 2 -41.07 21.31 24.27
C ILE A 2 -39.72 20.85 24.84
N LEU A 3 -39.67 20.42 26.11
CA LEU A 3 -38.45 19.89 26.74
C LEU A 3 -37.94 18.60 26.07
N ASN A 4 -38.85 17.72 25.63
CA ASN A 4 -38.50 16.49 24.90
C ASN A 4 -38.02 16.79 23.48
N ILE A 5 -38.56 17.81 22.82
CA ILE A 5 -38.09 18.26 21.50
C ILE A 5 -36.69 18.89 21.62
N ILE A 6 -36.42 19.65 22.68
CA ILE A 6 -35.08 20.22 22.95
C ILE A 6 -34.06 19.12 23.30
N LEU A 7 -34.45 18.11 24.09
CA LEU A 7 -33.61 16.95 24.39
C LEU A 7 -33.35 16.11 23.12
N LEU A 8 -34.38 15.87 22.31
CA LEU A 8 -34.27 15.16 21.04
C LEU A 8 -33.39 15.94 20.06
N ASN A 9 -33.53 17.27 19.97
CA ASN A 9 -32.64 18.12 19.16
C ASN A 9 -31.22 18.16 19.70
N LYS A 10 -30.99 18.16 21.03
CA LYS A 10 -29.64 18.04 21.60
C LYS A 10 -29.04 16.66 21.35
N MET A 11 -29.85 15.61 21.39
CA MET A 11 -29.42 14.25 21.06
C MET A 11 -29.13 14.12 19.57
N LEU A 12 -30.01 14.61 18.69
CA LEU A 12 -29.82 14.66 17.24
C LEU A 12 -28.65 15.56 16.86
N ASN A 13 -28.39 16.68 17.54
CA ASN A 13 -27.19 17.48 17.31
C ASN A 13 -25.92 16.81 17.84
N LYS A 14 -25.97 16.10 18.96
CA LYS A 14 -24.84 15.30 19.46
C LYS A 14 -24.56 14.12 18.54
N VAL A 15 -25.60 13.43 18.09
CA VAL A 15 -25.54 12.34 17.11
C VAL A 15 -25.08 12.89 15.77
N TYR A 16 -25.60 14.01 15.27
CA TYR A 16 -25.14 14.65 14.04
C TYR A 16 -23.71 15.18 14.14
N GLN A 17 -23.31 15.78 15.27
CA GLN A 17 -21.92 16.16 15.53
C GLN A 17 -21.01 14.93 15.67
N PHE A 18 -21.51 13.82 16.19
CA PHE A 18 -20.82 12.53 16.30
C PHE A 18 -20.69 11.88 14.91
N PHE A 19 -21.75 11.82 14.11
CA PHE A 19 -21.74 11.39 12.72
C PHE A 19 -20.83 12.27 11.85
N MET A 20 -20.86 13.61 11.97
CA MET A 20 -19.97 14.49 11.19
C MET A 20 -18.53 14.57 11.74
N LYS A 21 -18.29 14.29 13.04
CA LYS A 21 -16.94 14.17 13.60
C LYS A 21 -16.31 12.79 13.37
N ASP A 22 -17.12 11.72 13.37
CA ASP A 22 -16.65 10.34 13.41
C ASP A 22 -16.84 9.58 12.10
N LEU A 23 -17.84 9.91 11.27
CA LEU A 23 -18.01 9.21 9.99
C LEU A 23 -16.86 9.50 9.01
N GLY A 24 -16.03 10.51 9.28
CA GLY A 24 -14.77 10.77 8.60
C GLY A 24 -14.96 11.05 7.12
N MET A 25 -14.69 12.28 6.68
CA MET A 25 -14.87 12.67 5.26
C MET A 25 -14.21 11.71 4.26
N ILE A 26 -13.13 11.02 4.65
CA ILE A 26 -12.48 9.96 3.87
C ILE A 26 -13.44 8.78 3.58
N ASN A 27 -14.21 8.31 4.55
CA ASN A 27 -15.17 7.22 4.34
C ASN A 27 -16.31 7.67 3.43
N ILE A 28 -16.81 8.90 3.60
CA ILE A 28 -17.86 9.48 2.73
C ILE A 28 -17.36 9.55 1.29
N LEU A 29 -16.13 10.05 1.09
CA LEU A 29 -15.50 10.08 -0.23
C LEU A 29 -15.41 8.68 -0.84
N LEU A 30 -14.93 7.69 -0.08
CA LEU A 30 -14.81 6.33 -0.57
C LEU A 30 -16.17 5.74 -0.99
N VAL A 31 -17.18 5.85 -0.12
CA VAL A 31 -18.54 5.34 -0.41
C VAL A 31 -19.12 6.05 -1.64
N SER A 32 -18.94 7.37 -1.76
CA SER A 32 -19.39 8.12 -2.93
C SER A 32 -18.70 7.66 -4.22
N LEU A 33 -17.39 7.39 -4.15
CA LEU A 33 -16.64 6.89 -5.29
C LEU A 33 -17.14 5.51 -5.72
N ILE A 34 -17.37 4.61 -4.76
CA ILE A 34 -17.91 3.27 -5.02
C ILE A 34 -19.26 3.38 -5.73
N ILE A 35 -20.20 4.15 -5.18
CA ILE A 35 -21.55 4.31 -5.75
C ILE A 35 -21.48 4.86 -7.18
N ILE A 36 -20.68 5.91 -7.41
CA ILE A 36 -20.56 6.50 -8.76
C ILE A 36 -19.95 5.50 -9.74
N THR A 37 -18.96 4.73 -9.30
CA THR A 37 -18.32 3.69 -10.12
C THR A 37 -19.31 2.61 -10.52
N GLU A 38 -20.11 2.13 -9.56
CA GLU A 38 -21.14 1.13 -9.79
C GLU A 38 -22.18 1.59 -10.81
N LEU A 39 -22.64 2.84 -10.70
CA LEU A 39 -23.58 3.46 -11.64
C LEU A 39 -22.96 3.61 -13.04
N LYS A 40 -21.73 4.13 -13.11
CA LYS A 40 -21.08 4.43 -14.40
C LYS A 40 -20.71 3.17 -15.17
N LYS A 41 -20.09 2.19 -14.52
CA LYS A 41 -19.60 0.97 -15.18
C LYS A 41 -20.66 -0.10 -15.38
N LYS A 42 -21.91 0.14 -14.95
CA LYS A 42 -23.03 -0.83 -15.00
C LYS A 42 -22.66 -2.22 -14.46
N VAL A 43 -21.78 -2.26 -13.46
CA VAL A 43 -21.26 -3.51 -12.87
C VAL A 43 -22.36 -4.30 -12.14
N PHE A 44 -23.49 -3.65 -11.88
CA PHE A 44 -24.64 -4.18 -11.13
C PHE A 44 -25.26 -5.46 -11.70
N ILE A 45 -25.09 -5.78 -12.99
CA ILE A 45 -25.76 -6.94 -13.61
C ILE A 45 -24.91 -8.23 -13.53
N PHE A 46 -23.65 -8.18 -13.05
CA PHE A 46 -22.78 -9.38 -13.07
C PHE A 46 -22.04 -9.76 -11.78
N CYS A 47 -22.07 -8.99 -10.67
CA CYS A 47 -21.19 -9.29 -9.53
C CYS A 47 -21.88 -9.26 -8.15
N TYR A 48 -22.30 -10.43 -7.66
CA TYR A 48 -22.74 -10.75 -6.28
C TYR A 48 -21.80 -10.26 -5.14
N PHE A 49 -20.58 -9.82 -5.46
CA PHE A 49 -19.48 -9.66 -4.52
C PHE A 49 -19.58 -8.44 -3.60
N THR A 50 -20.11 -7.29 -4.03
CA THR A 50 -20.13 -6.07 -3.19
C THR A 50 -21.10 -6.20 -2.01
N TYR A 51 -22.29 -6.76 -2.24
CA TYR A 51 -23.26 -7.07 -1.17
C TYR A 51 -22.73 -8.12 -0.19
N ILE A 52 -22.12 -9.19 -0.72
CA ILE A 52 -21.43 -10.19 0.11
C ILE A 52 -20.37 -9.50 0.96
N TRP A 53 -19.63 -8.55 0.38
CA TRP A 53 -18.58 -7.86 1.08
C TRP A 53 -19.11 -6.96 2.20
N ILE A 54 -20.10 -6.12 1.91
CA ILE A 54 -20.79 -5.29 2.92
C ILE A 54 -21.34 -6.18 4.04
N PHE A 55 -22.00 -7.28 3.69
CA PHE A 55 -22.49 -8.26 4.67
C PHE A 55 -21.36 -8.84 5.53
N GLN A 56 -20.26 -9.26 4.92
CA GLN A 56 -19.09 -9.79 5.64
C GLN A 56 -18.45 -8.75 6.57
N THR A 57 -18.40 -7.48 6.17
CA THR A 57 -17.93 -6.40 7.05
C THR A 57 -18.84 -6.24 8.26
N LEU A 58 -20.17 -6.23 8.07
CA LEU A 58 -21.13 -6.14 9.17
C LEU A 58 -21.02 -7.33 10.12
N LEU A 59 -20.96 -8.55 9.57
CA LEU A 59 -20.80 -9.78 10.34
C LEU A 59 -19.50 -9.77 11.17
N CYS A 60 -18.38 -9.34 10.57
CA CYS A 60 -17.10 -9.21 11.26
C CYS A 60 -17.21 -8.25 12.46
N ASN A 61 -17.85 -7.10 12.29
CA ASN A 61 -18.03 -6.12 13.37
C ASN A 61 -18.98 -6.63 14.47
N ILE A 62 -20.03 -7.36 14.12
CA ILE A 62 -20.89 -8.04 15.10
C ILE A 62 -20.04 -9.00 15.93
N LEU A 63 -19.27 -9.89 15.29
CA LEU A 63 -18.39 -10.86 15.97
C LEU A 63 -17.37 -10.19 16.89
N ILE A 64 -16.76 -9.07 16.47
CA ILE A 64 -15.82 -8.33 17.32
C ILE A 64 -16.55 -7.80 18.57
N SER A 65 -17.71 -7.16 18.37
CA SER A 65 -18.48 -6.57 19.48
C SER A 65 -18.97 -7.62 20.48
N THR A 66 -19.41 -8.79 20.01
CA THR A 66 -19.85 -9.89 20.88
C THR A 66 -18.68 -10.52 21.62
N CYS A 67 -17.52 -10.73 20.97
CA CYS A 67 -16.32 -11.23 21.64
C CYS A 67 -15.81 -10.26 22.72
N LEU A 68 -15.82 -8.95 22.46
CA LEU A 68 -15.42 -7.95 23.46
C LEU A 68 -16.41 -7.90 24.63
N TYR A 69 -17.70 -8.10 24.39
CA TYR A 69 -18.71 -8.23 25.44
C TYR A 69 -18.49 -9.48 26.32
N TYR A 70 -18.24 -10.63 25.71
CA TYR A 70 -17.99 -11.88 26.44
C TYR A 70 -16.72 -11.79 27.29
N ASN A 71 -15.61 -11.29 26.71
CA ASN A 71 -14.36 -11.09 27.44
C ASN A 71 -14.52 -10.13 28.63
N ARG A 72 -15.36 -9.11 28.51
CA ARG A 72 -15.64 -8.17 29.60
C ARG A 72 -16.41 -8.85 30.74
N LYS A 73 -17.43 -9.67 30.44
CA LYS A 73 -18.17 -10.44 31.45
C LYS A 73 -17.24 -11.40 32.19
N ASN A 74 -16.42 -12.16 31.45
CA ASN A 74 -15.51 -13.12 32.05
C ASN A 74 -14.43 -12.44 32.90
N LYS A 75 -13.89 -11.27 32.51
CA LYS A 75 -12.97 -10.48 33.36
C LYS A 75 -13.59 -10.06 34.70
N LYS A 76 -14.92 -9.88 34.77
CA LYS A 76 -15.63 -9.61 36.04
C LYS A 76 -15.77 -10.88 36.91
N GLU A 77 -15.69 -12.07 36.31
CA GLU A 77 -15.79 -13.38 36.99
C GLU A 77 -14.44 -14.06 37.26
N SER A 78 -13.38 -13.74 36.51
CA SER A 78 -12.12 -14.51 36.48
C SER A 78 -10.91 -13.75 37.04
N LYS A 79 -10.97 -13.27 38.29
CA LYS A 79 -9.76 -12.81 39.01
C LYS A 79 -8.82 -13.96 39.45
N LEU A 80 -9.10 -15.21 39.09
CA LEU A 80 -8.52 -16.38 39.77
C LEU A 80 -7.73 -17.39 38.92
N LYS A 81 -7.60 -17.25 37.58
CA LYS A 81 -6.83 -18.22 36.78
C LYS A 81 -6.16 -17.61 35.54
N ASP A 82 -5.17 -16.74 35.74
CA ASP A 82 -4.25 -16.34 34.67
C ASP A 82 -2.90 -17.02 34.89
N ASN A 83 -2.76 -18.27 34.43
CA ASN A 83 -1.48 -18.94 34.26
C ASN A 83 -1.67 -20.17 33.37
N ILE A 84 -1.84 -19.98 32.05
CA ILE A 84 -1.51 -20.98 31.01
C ILE A 84 -1.23 -20.25 29.68
N ASN A 85 0.01 -20.38 29.21
CA ASN A 85 0.56 -20.19 27.85
C ASN A 85 0.16 -18.94 27.02
N SER A 86 0.82 -17.82 27.28
CA SER A 86 0.75 -16.58 26.49
C SER A 86 1.41 -16.61 25.10
N PHE A 87 2.09 -17.70 24.71
CA PHE A 87 2.92 -17.77 23.50
C PHE A 87 2.17 -18.19 22.22
N LEU A 88 0.96 -18.74 22.33
CA LEU A 88 0.19 -19.29 21.19
C LEU A 88 -0.93 -18.38 20.68
N ASP A 89 -0.99 -17.14 21.17
CA ASP A 89 -2.05 -16.20 20.82
C ASP A 89 -1.58 -15.16 19.80
N ILE A 90 -2.43 -14.85 18.81
CA ILE A 90 -2.27 -13.74 17.87
C ILE A 90 -3.45 -12.77 18.02
N GLY A 91 -3.17 -11.48 17.82
CA GLY A 91 -4.18 -10.44 17.71
C GLY A 91 -4.03 -9.36 18.77
N SER A 92 -5.08 -8.58 18.99
CA SER A 92 -5.01 -7.30 19.73
C SER A 92 -3.98 -6.32 19.16
N PHE A 93 -3.84 -6.27 17.83
CA PHE A 93 -2.87 -5.41 17.14
C PHE A 93 -3.02 -3.92 17.45
N TYR A 94 -4.22 -3.47 17.88
CA TYR A 94 -4.45 -2.09 18.31
C TYR A 94 -3.45 -1.62 19.40
N LYS A 95 -2.85 -2.52 20.17
CA LYS A 95 -1.85 -2.17 21.21
C LYS A 95 -0.50 -1.77 20.63
N TYR A 96 -0.19 -2.30 19.45
CA TYR A 96 1.10 -2.17 18.77
C TYR A 96 1.06 -1.19 17.59
N GLU A 97 -0.10 -0.61 17.28
CA GLU A 97 -0.26 0.37 16.20
C GLU A 97 0.26 1.77 16.58
N LYS A 98 0.68 2.54 15.56
CA LYS A 98 0.94 3.97 15.70
C LYS A 98 -0.36 4.71 15.99
N LEU A 99 -0.45 5.31 17.18
CA LEU A 99 -1.54 6.24 17.54
C LEU A 99 -1.54 7.45 16.58
N THR A 100 -2.65 7.65 15.87
CA THR A 100 -2.89 8.82 15.01
C THR A 100 -3.24 10.05 15.84
N ASN A 101 -3.04 11.26 15.34
CA ASN A 101 -3.32 12.49 16.11
C ASN A 101 -4.82 12.65 16.49
N LEU A 102 -5.74 12.01 15.77
CA LEU A 102 -7.16 11.97 16.13
C LEU A 102 -7.39 11.20 17.44
N SER A 103 -6.64 10.11 17.67
CA SER A 103 -6.73 9.34 18.93
C SER A 103 -6.05 10.04 20.11
N LYS A 104 -5.07 10.92 19.84
CA LYS A 104 -4.44 11.75 20.89
C LYS A 104 -5.37 12.83 21.45
N LYS A 105 -6.28 13.39 20.65
CA LYS A 105 -7.22 14.42 21.14
C LYS A 105 -8.30 13.86 22.06
N ASN A 106 -8.63 12.57 21.94
CA ASN A 106 -9.71 11.95 22.72
C ASN A 106 -9.22 11.07 23.88
N ASN A 107 -7.90 10.94 24.14
CA ASN A 107 -7.23 10.29 25.28
C ASN A 107 -7.76 8.92 25.79
N HIS A 108 -8.77 8.37 25.14
CA HIS A 108 -9.47 7.17 25.51
C HIS A 108 -9.73 6.41 24.22
N ASN A 109 -9.03 5.28 24.04
CA ASN A 109 -9.51 4.25 23.12
C ASN A 109 -10.97 3.97 23.51
N PHE A 110 -11.91 4.04 22.58
CA PHE A 110 -13.32 3.68 22.83
C PHE A 110 -13.46 2.27 23.45
N ILE A 111 -12.45 1.42 23.26
CA ILE A 111 -12.26 0.14 23.95
C ILE A 111 -12.10 0.35 25.47
N ASN A 112 -11.27 1.30 25.90
CA ASN A 112 -11.09 1.64 27.33
C ASN A 112 -12.35 2.28 27.92
N LEU A 113 -13.05 3.13 27.16
CA LEU A 113 -14.34 3.71 27.57
C LEU A 113 -15.39 2.61 27.75
N TYR A 114 -15.42 1.65 26.82
CA TYR A 114 -16.24 0.47 26.96
C TYR A 114 -15.85 -0.33 28.19
N GLU A 115 -14.57 -0.65 28.42
CA GLU A 115 -14.10 -1.37 29.63
C GLU A 115 -14.47 -0.66 30.95
N LYS A 116 -14.61 0.67 30.94
CA LYS A 116 -15.02 1.50 32.09
C LYS A 116 -16.54 1.66 32.28
N ASP A 117 -17.36 0.99 31.46
CA ASP A 117 -18.85 1.08 31.49
C ASP A 117 -19.38 2.47 31.01
N GLU A 118 -18.56 3.28 30.33
CA GLU A 118 -18.96 4.61 29.83
C GLU A 118 -19.68 4.55 28.46
N ILE A 119 -19.55 3.45 27.72
CA ILE A 119 -20.11 3.25 26.37
C ILE A 119 -20.90 1.94 26.29
N SER A 120 -22.03 1.93 25.58
CA SER A 120 -22.86 0.74 25.36
C SER A 120 -22.32 -0.18 24.26
N ILE A 121 -22.78 -1.44 24.18
CA ILE A 121 -22.35 -2.39 23.15
C ILE A 121 -22.69 -1.90 21.72
N PHE A 122 -23.82 -1.20 21.56
CA PHE A 122 -24.22 -0.62 20.27
C PHE A 122 -23.32 0.54 19.85
N GLN A 123 -22.95 1.40 20.80
CA GLN A 123 -22.00 2.48 20.54
C GLN A 123 -20.61 1.92 20.25
N LEU A 124 -20.20 0.84 20.93
CA LEU A 124 -18.96 0.12 20.63
C LEU A 124 -18.97 -0.43 19.21
N PHE A 125 -20.03 -1.14 18.82
CA PHE A 125 -20.21 -1.66 17.45
C PHE A 125 -20.06 -0.55 16.41
N TYR A 126 -20.75 0.59 16.62
CA TYR A 126 -20.70 1.72 15.71
C TYR A 126 -19.28 2.32 15.61
N CYS A 127 -18.60 2.53 16.75
CA CYS A 127 -17.22 3.01 16.77
C CYS A 127 -16.24 2.06 16.07
N ILE A 128 -16.40 0.74 16.23
CA ILE A 128 -15.56 -0.25 15.55
C ILE A 128 -15.86 -0.22 14.05
N TYR A 129 -17.13 -0.19 13.67
CA TYR A 129 -17.53 -0.14 12.26
C TYR A 129 -16.91 1.07 11.57
N LEU A 130 -17.17 2.28 12.08
CA LEU A 130 -16.67 3.54 11.50
C LEU A 130 -15.15 3.58 11.34
N ASN A 131 -14.42 3.12 12.36
CA ASN A 131 -12.95 3.11 12.34
C ASN A 131 -12.35 2.14 11.32
N ASN A 132 -13.14 1.18 10.82
CA ASN A 132 -12.67 0.18 9.87
C ASN A 132 -13.36 0.26 8.50
N ILE A 133 -14.28 1.20 8.25
CA ILE A 133 -14.94 1.37 6.94
C ILE A 133 -13.89 1.46 5.83
N PHE A 134 -12.96 2.44 5.91
CA PHE A 134 -11.95 2.62 4.89
C PHE A 134 -11.10 1.37 4.62
N PRO A 135 -10.38 0.76 5.60
CA PRO A 135 -9.60 -0.44 5.33
C PRO A 135 -10.46 -1.62 4.86
N SER A 136 -11.71 -1.72 5.32
CA SER A 136 -12.61 -2.82 4.95
C SER A 136 -13.12 -2.73 3.52
N LEU A 137 -13.32 -1.53 2.97
CA LEU A 137 -13.92 -1.33 1.65
C LEU A 137 -12.91 -0.91 0.58
N PHE A 138 -11.88 -0.14 0.93
CA PHE A 138 -10.95 0.43 -0.06
C PHE A 138 -10.15 -0.64 -0.80
N LEU A 139 -9.55 -1.61 -0.09
CA LEU A 139 -8.70 -2.64 -0.69
C LEU A 139 -9.50 -3.59 -1.60
N PRO A 140 -10.68 -4.07 -1.19
CA PRO A 140 -11.56 -4.84 -2.07
C PRO A 140 -12.04 -4.03 -3.26
N PHE A 141 -12.45 -2.78 -3.08
CA PHE A 141 -12.82 -1.90 -4.18
C PHE A 141 -11.67 -1.71 -5.18
N PHE A 142 -10.46 -1.45 -4.69
CA PHE A 142 -9.26 -1.39 -5.52
C PHE A 142 -9.05 -2.68 -6.32
N SER A 143 -9.17 -3.84 -5.66
CA SER A 143 -9.04 -5.14 -6.34
C SER A 143 -10.09 -5.35 -7.43
N THR A 144 -11.34 -4.91 -7.22
CA THR A 144 -12.41 -5.01 -8.23
C THR A 144 -12.13 -4.11 -9.42
N LEU A 145 -11.62 -2.90 -9.21
CA LEU A 145 -11.20 -2.01 -10.30
C LEU A 145 -10.07 -2.61 -11.12
N LEU A 146 -9.10 -3.29 -10.48
CA LEU A 146 -8.03 -3.99 -11.18
C LEU A 146 -8.56 -5.14 -12.04
N ILE A 147 -9.47 -5.97 -11.51
CA ILE A 147 -10.10 -7.07 -12.27
C ILE A 147 -10.92 -6.53 -13.45
N LEU A 148 -11.65 -5.43 -13.26
CA LEU A 148 -12.42 -4.80 -14.33
C LEU A 148 -11.53 -4.19 -15.43
N LYS A 149 -10.33 -3.72 -15.07
CA LYS A 149 -9.40 -3.08 -16.00
C LYS A 149 -8.55 -4.08 -16.78
N TYR A 150 -8.03 -5.10 -16.11
CA TYR A 150 -7.01 -5.98 -16.65
C TYR A 150 -7.53 -7.41 -16.83
N ARG A 151 -7.63 -7.88 -18.07
CA ARG A 151 -8.18 -9.20 -18.38
C ARG A 151 -7.31 -10.32 -17.81
N ILE A 152 -6.00 -10.12 -17.70
CA ILE A 152 -5.12 -11.13 -17.11
C ILE A 152 -5.50 -11.50 -15.65
N LEU A 153 -6.17 -10.60 -14.93
CA LEU A 153 -6.66 -10.85 -13.57
C LEU A 153 -7.98 -11.62 -13.54
N THR A 154 -8.62 -11.89 -14.68
CA THR A 154 -9.83 -12.72 -14.76
C THR A 154 -9.53 -14.22 -14.82
N HIS A 155 -8.25 -14.64 -14.81
CA HIS A 155 -7.88 -16.05 -14.73
C HIS A 155 -8.22 -16.63 -13.34
N GLU A 156 -8.65 -17.90 -13.30
CA GLU A 156 -9.21 -18.54 -12.09
C GLU A 156 -8.31 -18.43 -10.86
N VAL A 157 -6.99 -18.66 -11.02
CA VAL A 157 -6.01 -18.58 -9.93
C VAL A 157 -5.81 -17.13 -9.43
N ALA A 158 -5.86 -16.14 -10.32
CA ALA A 158 -5.70 -14.73 -9.97
C ALA A 158 -6.93 -14.19 -9.24
N ILE A 159 -8.13 -14.59 -9.66
CA ILE A 159 -9.37 -14.29 -8.94
C ILE A 159 -9.32 -14.88 -7.53
N LEU A 160 -8.91 -16.15 -7.42
CA LEU A 160 -8.80 -16.85 -6.14
C LEU A 160 -7.81 -16.15 -5.19
N SER A 161 -6.64 -15.74 -5.69
CA SER A 161 -5.65 -15.05 -4.87
C SER A 161 -6.16 -13.70 -4.34
N ILE A 162 -6.79 -12.90 -5.21
CA ILE A 162 -7.41 -11.63 -4.83
C ILE A 162 -8.49 -11.83 -3.76
N LEU A 163 -9.33 -12.85 -3.90
CA LEU A 163 -10.38 -13.16 -2.93
C LEU A 163 -9.82 -13.58 -1.57
N TYR A 164 -8.74 -14.36 -1.54
CA TYR A 164 -8.07 -14.69 -0.28
C TYR A 164 -7.45 -13.46 0.37
N VAL A 165 -6.72 -12.63 -0.38
CA VAL A 165 -6.08 -11.43 0.16
C VAL A 165 -7.13 -10.46 0.73
N ASN A 166 -8.22 -10.23 0.00
CA ASN A 166 -9.34 -9.44 0.51
C ASN A 166 -9.90 -10.05 1.79
N LYS A 167 -10.14 -11.36 1.83
CA LYS A 167 -10.65 -12.03 3.03
C LYS A 167 -9.72 -11.87 4.23
N PHE A 168 -8.41 -11.96 4.02
CA PHE A 168 -7.44 -11.75 5.08
C PHE A 168 -7.45 -10.31 5.63
N VAL A 169 -7.90 -9.32 4.84
CA VAL A 169 -8.18 -7.95 5.35
C VAL A 169 -9.30 -7.97 6.39
N LEU A 170 -10.38 -8.73 6.17
CA LEU A 170 -11.44 -8.87 7.19
C LEU A 170 -10.93 -9.60 8.44
N SER A 171 -10.17 -10.68 8.24
CA SER A 171 -9.58 -11.44 9.36
C SER A 171 -8.60 -10.59 10.17
N SER A 172 -7.85 -9.69 9.53
CA SER A 172 -6.94 -8.77 10.22
C SER A 172 -7.67 -7.63 10.94
N ILE A 173 -8.82 -7.15 10.43
CA ILE A 173 -9.71 -6.26 11.18
C ILE A 173 -10.21 -6.95 12.46
N TYR A 174 -10.57 -8.23 12.38
CA TYR A 174 -10.94 -9.02 13.57
C TYR A 174 -9.77 -9.12 14.56
N LEU A 175 -8.59 -9.55 14.08
CA LEU A 175 -7.37 -9.65 14.88
C LEU A 175 -6.87 -8.29 15.41
N ARG A 176 -7.32 -7.18 14.82
CA ARG A 176 -7.01 -5.84 15.35
C ARG A 176 -7.45 -5.74 16.79
N TYR A 177 -8.65 -6.23 17.12
CA TYR A 177 -9.30 -6.07 18.43
C TYR A 177 -9.25 -7.32 19.30
N VAL A 178 -9.43 -8.49 18.70
CA VAL A 178 -9.57 -9.75 19.42
C VAL A 178 -8.26 -10.51 19.41
N LYS A 179 -7.96 -11.18 20.53
CA LYS A 179 -6.83 -12.09 20.70
C LYS A 179 -7.34 -13.53 20.60
N ILE A 180 -6.75 -14.35 19.73
CA ILE A 180 -7.17 -15.73 19.46
C ILE A 180 -5.95 -16.66 19.43
N ASN A 181 -6.12 -17.93 19.79
CA ASN A 181 -5.12 -18.98 19.58
C ASN A 181 -4.86 -19.23 18.08
N ILE A 182 -3.59 -19.27 17.69
CA ILE A 182 -3.10 -19.50 16.32
C ILE A 182 -3.77 -20.72 15.67
N LEU A 183 -3.90 -21.83 16.38
CA LEU A 183 -4.45 -23.07 15.82
C LEU A 183 -5.93 -22.90 15.43
N THR A 184 -6.71 -22.27 16.30
CA THR A 184 -8.12 -21.97 16.01
C THR A 184 -8.27 -20.99 14.85
N TYR A 185 -7.36 -20.02 14.74
CA TYR A 185 -7.33 -19.08 13.63
C TYR A 185 -6.98 -19.76 12.29
N ILE A 186 -6.01 -20.67 12.29
CA ILE A 186 -5.65 -21.46 11.10
C ILE A 186 -6.83 -22.36 10.68
N ALA A 187 -7.44 -23.08 11.62
CA ALA A 187 -8.60 -23.93 11.35
C ALA A 187 -9.78 -23.14 10.76
N TYR A 188 -10.04 -21.94 11.28
CA TYR A 188 -11.06 -21.03 10.74
C TYR A 188 -10.76 -20.66 9.27
N ASN A 189 -9.53 -20.22 8.96
CA ASN A 189 -9.19 -19.85 7.59
C ASN A 189 -9.19 -21.05 6.62
N LEU A 190 -8.81 -22.24 7.08
CA LEU A 190 -8.93 -23.49 6.32
C LEU A 190 -10.39 -23.86 6.03
N SER A 191 -11.30 -23.72 7.00
CA SER A 191 -12.73 -23.97 6.76
C SER A 191 -13.28 -23.05 5.67
N PHE A 192 -12.86 -21.79 5.67
CA PHE A 192 -13.26 -20.83 4.65
C PHE A 192 -12.63 -21.07 3.28
N PHE A 193 -11.41 -21.59 3.23
CA PHE A 193 -10.79 -22.04 1.99
C PHE A 193 -11.70 -23.04 1.27
N PHE A 194 -12.23 -24.05 1.98
CA PHE A 194 -13.18 -25.02 1.40
C PHE A 194 -14.49 -24.37 0.95
N VAL A 195 -15.03 -23.41 1.71
CA VAL A 195 -16.24 -22.66 1.31
C VAL A 195 -15.99 -21.87 0.03
N ILE A 196 -14.86 -21.18 -0.10
CA ILE A 196 -14.52 -20.38 -1.28
C ILE A 196 -14.38 -21.26 -2.52
N ILE A 197 -13.72 -22.41 -2.40
CA ILE A 197 -13.57 -23.37 -3.51
C ILE A 197 -14.93 -23.86 -3.98
N ASN A 198 -15.82 -24.23 -3.06
CA ASN A 198 -17.16 -24.69 -3.39
C ASN A 198 -18.02 -23.61 -4.08
N LEU A 199 -17.81 -22.33 -3.71
CA LEU A 199 -18.52 -21.21 -4.32
C LEU A 199 -18.04 -20.88 -5.74
N ILE A 200 -16.74 -21.05 -6.03
CA ILE A 200 -16.12 -20.47 -7.24
C ILE A 200 -15.95 -21.47 -8.39
N LYS A 201 -16.20 -22.78 -8.21
CA LYS A 201 -16.11 -23.81 -9.27
C LYS A 201 -14.89 -23.62 -10.19
N ILE A 202 -13.71 -23.84 -9.64
CA ILE A 202 -12.42 -23.70 -10.33
C ILE A 202 -12.01 -25.04 -10.93
N ASN A 203 -11.52 -25.03 -12.18
CA ASN A 203 -11.14 -26.22 -12.94
C ASN A 203 -9.68 -26.65 -12.70
N GLU A 204 -8.90 -25.86 -11.96
CA GLU A 204 -7.52 -26.17 -11.59
C GLU A 204 -7.40 -27.32 -10.57
N LYS A 205 -6.23 -27.99 -10.54
CA LYS A 205 -6.00 -29.08 -9.58
C LYS A 205 -6.04 -28.55 -8.14
N LEU A 206 -6.73 -29.27 -7.25
CA LEU A 206 -6.86 -28.92 -5.83
C LEU A 206 -5.51 -28.66 -5.14
N LEU A 207 -4.46 -29.44 -5.50
CA LEU A 207 -3.11 -29.25 -4.97
C LEU A 207 -2.56 -27.84 -5.28
N ILE A 208 -2.79 -27.33 -6.49
CA ILE A 208 -2.34 -26.01 -6.92
C ILE A 208 -3.10 -24.94 -6.14
N ILE A 209 -4.43 -25.07 -6.07
CA ILE A 209 -5.30 -24.16 -5.32
C ILE A 209 -4.88 -24.09 -3.84
N PHE A 210 -4.59 -25.25 -3.24
CA PHE A 210 -4.12 -25.34 -1.86
C PHE A 210 -2.74 -24.70 -1.67
N LEU A 211 -1.80 -24.91 -2.60
CA LEU A 211 -0.47 -24.28 -2.57
C LEU A 211 -0.60 -22.75 -2.58
N PHE A 212 -1.42 -22.18 -3.48
CA PHE A 212 -1.67 -20.75 -3.55
C PHE A 212 -2.32 -20.20 -2.28
N PHE A 213 -3.30 -20.91 -1.72
CA PHE A 213 -3.87 -20.55 -0.43
C PHE A 213 -2.81 -20.53 0.67
N PHE A 214 -2.01 -21.58 0.80
CA PHE A 214 -0.99 -21.68 1.83
C PHE A 214 0.07 -20.58 1.69
N LEU A 215 0.52 -20.33 0.46
CA LEU A 215 1.45 -19.25 0.13
C LEU A 215 0.87 -17.89 0.57
N ASN A 216 -0.35 -17.57 0.13
CA ASN A 216 -0.97 -16.28 0.46
C ASN A 216 -1.27 -16.14 1.94
N PHE A 217 -1.78 -17.18 2.58
CA PHE A 217 -2.02 -17.19 4.01
C PHE A 217 -0.74 -16.94 4.80
N THR A 218 0.33 -17.68 4.49
CA THR A 218 1.61 -17.55 5.19
C THR A 218 2.22 -16.18 4.97
N PHE A 219 2.40 -15.73 3.72
CA PHE A 219 3.04 -14.45 3.44
C PHE A 219 2.23 -13.25 3.95
N TYR A 220 0.91 -13.25 3.77
CA TYR A 220 0.05 -12.17 4.25
C TYR A 220 0.20 -11.98 5.75
N HIS A 221 0.03 -13.07 6.51
CA HIS A 221 0.04 -12.99 7.96
C HIS A 221 1.45 -12.77 8.51
N LEU A 222 2.47 -13.31 7.87
CA LEU A 222 3.87 -13.03 8.21
C LEU A 222 4.18 -11.54 8.07
N LEU A 223 3.81 -10.90 6.96
CA LEU A 223 3.98 -9.45 6.77
C LEU A 223 3.17 -8.64 7.79
N LEU A 224 1.92 -9.01 8.04
CA LEU A 224 1.04 -8.33 8.98
C LEU A 224 1.58 -8.38 10.43
N ILE A 225 1.96 -9.58 10.89
CA ILE A 225 2.58 -9.80 12.20
C ILE A 225 3.89 -9.02 12.27
N GLY A 226 4.68 -9.04 11.19
CA GLY A 226 5.90 -8.26 11.08
C GLY A 226 5.70 -6.77 11.26
N CYS A 227 4.67 -6.22 10.63
CA CYS A 227 4.33 -4.81 10.78
C CYS A 227 4.06 -4.43 12.24
N PHE A 228 3.27 -5.21 12.99
CA PHE A 228 2.86 -4.78 14.34
C PHE A 228 3.81 -5.24 15.45
N TYR A 229 4.20 -6.51 15.48
CA TYR A 229 5.02 -7.04 16.57
C TYR A 229 6.49 -6.66 16.44
N LEU A 230 7.01 -6.58 15.20
CA LEU A 230 8.45 -6.44 14.97
C LEU A 230 8.88 -4.99 14.86
N THR A 231 8.03 -4.12 14.32
CA THR A 231 8.36 -2.69 14.17
C THR A 231 7.85 -1.81 15.30
N ASN A 232 7.04 -2.33 16.22
CA ASN A 232 6.57 -1.70 17.46
C ASN A 232 6.14 -0.22 17.31
N LYS A 233 4.87 0.01 16.97
CA LYS A 233 4.22 1.34 16.82
C LYS A 233 4.77 2.24 15.71
N VAL A 234 5.51 1.68 14.75
CA VAL A 234 5.90 2.40 13.52
C VAL A 234 4.72 2.56 12.58
N PHE A 235 4.01 1.47 12.27
CA PHE A 235 2.90 1.48 11.34
C PHE A 235 1.55 1.74 12.02
N THR A 236 0.70 2.53 11.39
CA THR A 236 -0.75 2.56 11.62
C THR A 236 -1.39 1.28 11.12
N PHE A 237 -2.61 0.99 11.55
CA PHE A 237 -3.31 -0.22 11.13
C PHE A 237 -3.46 -0.31 9.60
N LEU A 238 -3.84 0.79 8.95
CA LEU A 238 -4.01 0.87 7.50
C LEU A 238 -2.69 0.67 6.76
N GLU A 239 -1.57 1.22 7.24
CA GLU A 239 -0.24 0.99 6.63
C GLU A 239 0.13 -0.49 6.67
N GLY A 240 -0.04 -1.15 7.82
CA GLY A 240 0.24 -2.57 7.97
C GLY A 240 -0.58 -3.45 7.02
N LEU A 241 -1.87 -3.11 6.84
CA LEU A 241 -2.75 -3.79 5.88
C LEU A 241 -2.34 -3.55 4.42
N LEU A 242 -2.00 -2.32 4.05
CA LEU A 242 -1.56 -2.00 2.70
C LEU A 242 -0.28 -2.74 2.34
N ILE A 243 0.69 -2.77 3.26
CA ILE A 243 1.95 -3.48 3.08
C ILE A 243 1.70 -4.99 2.92
N SER A 244 0.82 -5.59 3.74
CA SER A 244 0.52 -7.02 3.62
C SER A 244 -0.25 -7.35 2.33
N VAL A 245 -1.24 -6.55 1.93
CA VAL A 245 -2.00 -6.76 0.68
C VAL A 245 -1.13 -6.55 -0.56
N ILE A 246 -0.47 -5.40 -0.68
CA ILE A 246 0.36 -5.11 -1.85
C ILE A 246 1.55 -6.06 -1.90
N GLY A 247 2.17 -6.36 -0.76
CA GLY A 247 3.27 -7.31 -0.67
C GLY A 247 2.89 -8.72 -1.09
N THR A 248 1.69 -9.20 -0.72
CA THR A 248 1.19 -10.52 -1.14
C THR A 248 0.83 -10.58 -2.60
N LEU A 249 0.16 -9.56 -3.14
CA LEU A 249 -0.14 -9.48 -4.57
C LEU A 249 1.14 -9.44 -5.43
N ILE A 250 2.15 -8.67 -5.01
CA ILE A 250 3.46 -8.65 -5.68
C ILE A 250 4.11 -10.04 -5.62
N LEU A 251 4.00 -10.71 -4.47
CA LEU A 251 4.56 -12.05 -4.31
C LEU A 251 3.82 -13.09 -5.16
N ASP A 252 2.50 -13.01 -5.26
CA ASP A 252 1.68 -13.81 -6.17
C ASP A 252 2.16 -13.63 -7.61
N CYS A 253 2.32 -12.39 -8.08
CA CYS A 253 2.87 -12.14 -9.41
C CYS A 253 4.27 -12.75 -9.58
N SER A 254 5.13 -12.62 -8.56
CA SER A 254 6.49 -13.14 -8.58
C SER A 254 6.53 -14.68 -8.63
N PHE A 255 5.63 -15.33 -7.90
CA PHE A 255 5.55 -16.78 -7.75
C PHE A 255 4.84 -17.41 -8.94
N TYR A 256 3.76 -16.78 -9.41
CA TYR A 256 3.07 -17.13 -10.64
C TYR A 256 4.06 -17.18 -11.79
N CYS A 257 4.88 -16.16 -11.98
CA CYS A 257 5.90 -16.16 -13.04
C CYS A 257 7.02 -17.19 -12.86
N HIS A 258 7.15 -17.83 -11.70
CA HIS A 258 8.05 -18.98 -11.56
C HIS A 258 7.37 -20.31 -11.86
N LEU A 259 6.17 -20.52 -11.34
CA LEU A 259 5.43 -21.76 -11.52
C LEU A 259 4.75 -21.87 -12.88
N TYR A 260 4.52 -20.75 -13.57
CA TYR A 260 3.68 -20.71 -14.75
C TYR A 260 4.11 -21.69 -15.84
N ILE A 261 5.43 -21.81 -16.08
CA ILE A 261 5.99 -22.74 -17.09
C ILE A 261 5.45 -24.17 -16.89
N TYR A 262 5.09 -24.53 -15.66
CA TYR A 262 4.58 -25.85 -15.28
C TYR A 262 3.06 -25.93 -15.19
N LEU A 263 2.34 -24.80 -15.10
CA LEU A 263 0.93 -24.78 -14.75
C LEU A 263 -0.01 -24.73 -15.95
N ASN A 264 0.33 -24.06 -17.07
CA ASN A 264 -0.61 -23.96 -18.20
C ASN A 264 -0.05 -23.61 -19.59
N ASN A 265 1.26 -23.69 -19.86
CA ASN A 265 1.90 -23.47 -21.18
C ASN A 265 1.58 -22.17 -21.96
N GLN A 266 0.68 -21.29 -21.50
CA GLN A 266 0.19 -20.17 -22.31
C GLN A 266 0.92 -18.83 -22.09
N ILE A 267 1.63 -18.52 -21.01
CA ILE A 267 2.30 -17.23 -20.71
C ILE A 267 3.78 -17.44 -20.33
N ILE A 268 4.73 -17.15 -21.21
CA ILE A 268 6.17 -17.28 -20.86
C ILE A 268 6.66 -15.93 -20.27
N PRO A 269 7.07 -15.90 -19.00
CA PRO A 269 7.54 -14.67 -18.37
C PRO A 269 8.89 -14.24 -18.94
N ASN A 270 9.08 -12.92 -19.07
CA ASN A 270 10.34 -12.35 -19.53
C ASN A 270 11.47 -12.60 -18.52
N THR A 271 12.70 -12.77 -18.99
CA THR A 271 13.92 -13.00 -18.19
C THR A 271 14.13 -11.95 -17.10
N LEU A 272 13.84 -10.68 -17.37
CA LEU A 272 13.91 -9.58 -16.40
C LEU A 272 12.82 -9.73 -15.33
N PHE A 273 11.62 -10.14 -15.70
CA PHE A 273 10.55 -10.40 -14.75
C PHE A 273 10.95 -11.53 -13.78
N ILE A 274 11.50 -12.62 -14.31
CA ILE A 274 12.03 -13.76 -13.54
C ILE A 274 13.23 -13.33 -12.65
N PHE A 275 13.95 -12.27 -13.02
CA PHE A 275 15.04 -11.73 -12.21
C PHE A 275 14.53 -10.93 -11.01
N PHE A 276 13.63 -9.97 -11.25
CA PHE A 276 13.04 -9.17 -10.18
C PHE A 276 12.20 -10.03 -9.23
N SER A 277 11.48 -11.03 -9.74
CA SER A 277 10.73 -11.97 -8.89
C SER A 277 11.64 -12.67 -7.87
N LYS A 278 12.79 -13.22 -8.32
CA LYS A 278 13.79 -13.85 -7.43
C LYS A 278 14.39 -12.88 -6.43
N ILE A 279 14.65 -11.63 -6.84
CA ILE A 279 15.16 -10.60 -5.91
C ILE A 279 14.13 -10.32 -4.82
N ILE A 280 12.87 -10.07 -5.20
CA ILE A 280 11.78 -9.80 -4.25
C ILE A 280 11.65 -10.95 -3.24
N ILE A 281 11.59 -12.19 -3.71
CA ILE A 281 11.48 -13.37 -2.84
C ILE A 281 12.68 -13.46 -1.90
N SER A 282 13.91 -13.31 -2.40
CA SER A 282 15.12 -13.38 -1.56
C SER A 282 15.21 -12.24 -0.54
N LEU A 283 14.73 -11.04 -0.89
CA LEU A 283 14.71 -9.88 -0.01
C LEU A 283 13.67 -10.03 1.10
N VAL A 284 12.49 -10.59 0.79
CA VAL A 284 11.49 -10.93 1.81
C VAL A 284 12.04 -11.96 2.79
N ILE A 285 12.66 -13.04 2.28
CA ILE A 285 13.29 -14.07 3.14
C ILE A 285 14.38 -13.45 4.00
N TYR A 286 15.27 -12.64 3.41
CA TYR A 286 16.34 -11.95 4.13
C TYR A 286 15.79 -11.02 5.22
N GLY A 287 14.77 -10.21 4.91
CA GLY A 287 14.09 -9.36 5.88
C GLY A 287 13.55 -10.15 7.06
N MET A 288 12.86 -11.27 6.80
CA MET A 288 12.34 -12.13 7.87
C MET A 288 13.44 -12.75 8.73
N CYS A 289 14.52 -13.22 8.11
CA CYS A 289 15.68 -13.73 8.85
C CYS A 289 16.31 -12.65 9.75
N CYS A 290 16.48 -11.44 9.24
CA CYS A 290 17.02 -10.31 10.00
C CYS A 290 16.16 -10.00 11.21
N ILE A 291 14.85 -9.91 11.00
CA ILE A 291 13.93 -9.57 12.07
C ILE A 291 13.89 -10.66 13.15
N TYR A 292 13.85 -11.93 12.77
CA TYR A 292 13.94 -13.05 13.71
C TYR A 292 15.25 -13.02 14.52
N CYS A 293 16.38 -12.71 13.87
CA CYS A 293 17.67 -12.59 14.56
C CYS A 293 17.69 -11.42 15.56
N LEU A 294 17.04 -10.30 15.23
CA LEU A 294 16.93 -9.13 16.11
C LEU A 294 16.12 -9.39 17.38
N GLN A 295 15.13 -10.29 17.34
CA GLN A 295 14.27 -10.57 18.50
C GLN A 295 14.92 -11.43 19.58
N LYS A 296 15.75 -12.41 19.21
CA LYS A 296 16.25 -13.43 20.14
C LYS A 296 17.64 -13.10 20.74
N GLU A 297 18.07 -11.83 20.68
CA GLU A 297 19.46 -11.42 20.98
C GLU A 297 20.50 -12.37 20.32
N ILE A 298 20.17 -12.89 19.12
CA ILE A 298 20.97 -13.94 18.50
C ILE A 298 22.23 -13.35 17.87
N LYS A 299 23.36 -13.99 18.20
CA LYS A 299 24.74 -13.74 17.75
C LYS A 299 24.87 -13.06 16.38
N LYS A 300 25.61 -11.93 16.35
CA LYS A 300 26.06 -11.16 15.16
C LYS A 300 26.46 -12.05 13.97
N LYS A 301 27.04 -13.22 14.24
CA LYS A 301 27.44 -14.24 13.26
C LYS A 301 26.31 -14.74 12.35
N LYS A 302 25.10 -15.00 12.88
CA LYS A 302 23.97 -15.51 12.05
C LYS A 302 23.44 -14.43 11.10
N LEU A 303 23.41 -13.19 11.56
CA LEU A 303 22.97 -12.07 10.75
C LEU A 303 24.00 -11.75 9.65
N PHE A 304 25.30 -11.80 9.97
CA PHE A 304 26.36 -11.70 8.97
C PHE A 304 26.23 -12.82 7.92
N LEU A 305 26.08 -14.08 8.34
CA LEU A 305 25.90 -15.21 7.43
C LEU A 305 24.66 -15.03 6.53
N SER A 306 23.53 -14.62 7.09
CA SER A 306 22.29 -14.36 6.33
C SER A 306 22.50 -13.26 5.28
N SER A 307 23.22 -12.19 5.63
CA SER A 307 23.54 -11.12 4.68
C SER A 307 24.46 -11.58 3.55
N VAL A 308 25.50 -12.36 3.86
CA VAL A 308 26.41 -12.94 2.86
C VAL A 308 25.66 -13.87 1.92
N LEU A 309 24.81 -14.76 2.45
CA LEU A 309 23.99 -15.66 1.64
C LEU A 309 23.02 -14.90 0.73
N PHE A 310 22.40 -13.83 1.22
CA PHE A 310 21.52 -12.97 0.43
C PHE A 310 22.26 -12.32 -0.75
N PHE A 311 23.43 -11.72 -0.50
CA PHE A 311 24.21 -11.09 -1.57
C PHE A 311 24.73 -12.12 -2.58
N LEU A 312 25.27 -13.25 -2.11
CA LEU A 312 25.75 -14.34 -2.98
C LEU A 312 24.63 -14.86 -3.88
N TYR A 313 23.44 -15.13 -3.33
CA TYR A 313 22.28 -15.60 -4.10
C TYR A 313 21.91 -14.61 -5.21
N ASN A 314 21.88 -13.31 -4.91
CA ASN A 314 21.49 -12.29 -5.90
C ASN A 314 22.56 -12.07 -6.98
N ILE A 315 23.86 -12.19 -6.64
CA ILE A 315 24.94 -12.22 -7.63
C ILE A 315 24.78 -13.43 -8.56
N LEU A 316 24.54 -14.62 -8.01
CA LEU A 316 24.29 -15.83 -8.81
C LEU A 316 23.05 -15.68 -9.70
N ASN A 317 21.96 -15.08 -9.19
CA ASN A 317 20.75 -14.80 -9.96
C ASN A 317 21.03 -13.87 -11.16
N LEU A 318 21.88 -12.85 -10.99
CA LEU A 318 22.27 -11.91 -12.04
C LEU A 318 23.03 -12.59 -13.20
N PHE A 319 23.89 -13.56 -12.88
CA PHE A 319 24.69 -14.29 -13.87
C PHE A 319 24.05 -15.61 -14.35
N SER A 320 22.90 -15.99 -13.79
CA SER A 320 22.18 -17.20 -14.20
C SER A 320 21.66 -17.11 -15.64
N ASN A 321 21.82 -18.20 -16.39
CA ASN A 321 21.22 -18.35 -17.71
C ASN A 321 19.71 -18.57 -17.55
N LYS A 322 18.90 -17.77 -18.24
CA LYS A 322 17.44 -17.94 -18.30
C LYS A 322 17.02 -18.03 -19.75
N TYR A 323 16.04 -18.88 -20.01
CA TYR A 323 15.45 -18.97 -21.34
C TYR A 323 14.67 -17.67 -21.62
N ASP A 324 15.08 -16.97 -22.67
CA ASP A 324 14.35 -15.81 -23.15
C ASP A 324 13.40 -16.21 -24.27
N SER A 325 12.11 -16.01 -24.04
CA SER A 325 11.07 -16.31 -25.03
C SER A 325 11.10 -15.37 -26.23
N THR A 326 11.60 -14.15 -26.04
CA THR A 326 11.66 -13.13 -27.11
C THR A 326 12.78 -13.46 -28.11
N TYR A 327 13.97 -13.81 -27.60
CA TYR A 327 15.14 -14.15 -28.41
C TYR A 327 15.27 -15.66 -28.70
N LYS A 328 14.39 -16.50 -28.13
CA LYS A 328 14.42 -17.97 -28.19
C LYS A 328 15.79 -18.58 -27.84
N LYS A 329 16.51 -17.98 -26.90
CA LYS A 329 17.86 -18.38 -26.50
C LYS A 329 18.02 -18.27 -24.98
N ASN A 330 18.93 -19.08 -24.42
CA ASN A 330 19.37 -18.89 -23.04
C ASN A 330 20.29 -17.67 -22.96
N ILE A 331 19.85 -16.64 -22.26
CA ILE A 331 20.57 -15.39 -22.11
C ILE A 331 20.78 -15.11 -20.62
N LYS A 332 21.96 -14.56 -20.29
CA LYS A 332 22.25 -14.07 -18.93
C LYS A 332 21.50 -12.78 -18.69
N VAL A 333 20.87 -12.64 -17.52
CA VAL A 333 20.19 -11.39 -17.13
C VAL A 333 21.13 -10.18 -17.24
N PHE A 334 22.37 -10.34 -16.79
CA PHE A 334 23.42 -9.32 -16.93
C PHE A 334 23.58 -8.80 -18.36
N HIS A 335 23.54 -9.69 -19.36
CA HIS A 335 23.68 -9.31 -20.76
C HIS A 335 22.46 -8.48 -21.23
N ILE A 336 21.26 -8.84 -20.78
CA ILE A 336 20.03 -8.11 -21.11
C ILE A 336 20.05 -6.71 -20.50
N ILE A 337 20.45 -6.60 -19.23
CA ILE A 337 20.60 -5.29 -18.55
C ILE A 337 21.61 -4.41 -19.29
N ILE A 338 22.77 -4.96 -19.67
CA ILE A 338 23.77 -4.22 -20.46
C ILE A 338 23.22 -3.80 -21.81
N ASN A 339 22.51 -4.69 -22.50
CA ASN A 339 21.93 -4.39 -23.80
C ASN A 339 20.89 -3.27 -23.68
N ILE A 340 20.06 -3.27 -22.64
CA ILE A 340 19.11 -2.19 -22.36
C ILE A 340 19.84 -0.87 -22.07
N ILE A 341 20.90 -0.89 -21.27
CA ILE A 341 21.70 0.32 -20.99
C ILE A 341 22.34 0.88 -22.26
N ARG A 342 22.85 0.01 -23.15
CA ARG A 342 23.47 0.39 -24.42
C ARG A 342 22.47 0.78 -25.51
N ARG A 343 21.22 0.35 -25.42
CA ARG A 343 20.19 0.57 -26.45
C ARG A 343 19.81 2.05 -26.56
N LYS A 344 19.76 2.57 -27.80
CA LYS A 344 19.09 3.83 -28.17
C LYS A 344 19.38 5.01 -27.21
N ASN A 345 20.65 5.25 -26.85
CA ASN A 345 21.06 6.35 -25.97
C ASN A 345 20.51 6.30 -24.53
N ASN A 346 20.07 5.13 -24.04
CA ASN A 346 19.60 4.98 -22.65
C ASN A 346 20.66 5.38 -21.62
N TYR A 347 21.95 5.19 -21.93
CA TYR A 347 23.05 5.67 -21.09
C TYR A 347 23.06 7.19 -20.89
N LEU A 348 22.63 7.99 -21.88
CA LEU A 348 22.51 9.44 -21.72
C LEU A 348 21.44 9.79 -20.69
N LEU A 349 20.28 9.13 -20.77
CA LEU A 349 19.20 9.34 -19.81
C LEU A 349 19.63 8.95 -18.38
N ILE A 350 20.33 7.82 -18.22
CA ILE A 350 20.88 7.39 -16.93
C ILE A 350 21.89 8.42 -16.40
N SER A 351 22.78 8.92 -17.27
CA SER A 351 23.76 9.94 -16.89
C SER A 351 23.08 11.25 -16.47
N LEU A 352 22.01 11.66 -17.16
CA LEU A 352 21.23 12.85 -16.83
C LEU A 352 20.52 12.69 -15.49
N TRP A 353 19.87 11.55 -15.23
CA TRP A 353 19.30 11.27 -13.91
C TRP A 353 20.36 11.35 -12.81
N PHE A 354 21.55 10.79 -13.04
CA PHE A 354 22.63 10.81 -12.05
C PHE A 354 23.13 12.24 -11.79
N ILE A 355 23.34 13.04 -12.84
CA ILE A 355 23.75 14.44 -12.73
C ILE A 355 22.68 15.26 -11.99
N ILE A 356 21.42 15.16 -12.42
CA ILE A 356 20.29 15.89 -11.81
C ILE A 356 20.17 15.50 -10.33
N THR A 357 20.20 14.20 -10.01
CA THR A 357 20.08 13.73 -8.62
C THR A 357 21.21 14.24 -7.74
N ILE A 358 22.47 14.18 -8.19
CA ILE A 358 23.60 14.70 -7.41
C ILE A 358 23.48 16.21 -7.19
N LEU A 359 23.27 16.99 -8.26
CA LEU A 359 23.15 18.44 -8.15
C LEU A 359 22.02 18.84 -7.21
N TYR A 360 20.88 18.14 -7.31
CA TYR A 360 19.72 18.42 -6.49
C TYR A 360 19.90 17.98 -5.03
N LEU A 361 20.62 16.89 -4.77
CA LEU A 361 21.00 16.48 -3.41
C LEU A 361 21.96 17.48 -2.75
N ILE A 362 22.94 18.01 -3.50
CA ILE A 362 23.82 19.08 -3.02
C ILE A 362 23.00 20.34 -2.69
N TYR A 363 22.06 20.70 -3.56
CA TYR A 363 21.15 21.83 -3.33
C TYR A 363 20.28 21.64 -2.08
N ILE A 364 19.67 20.46 -1.92
CA ILE A 364 18.87 20.10 -0.73
C ILE A 364 19.74 20.17 0.53
N TYR A 365 20.95 19.61 0.49
CA TYR A 365 21.88 19.65 1.62
C TYR A 365 22.22 21.08 2.04
N ASN A 366 22.50 21.96 1.06
CA ASN A 366 22.77 23.37 1.31
C ASN A 366 21.56 24.11 1.90
N ILE A 367 20.34 23.79 1.47
CA ILE A 367 19.11 24.32 2.06
C ILE A 367 18.92 23.80 3.49
N ALA A 368 19.12 22.50 3.71
CA ALA A 368 18.98 21.89 5.02
C ALA A 368 19.95 22.50 6.04
N LYS A 369 21.16 22.84 5.61
CA LYS A 369 22.15 23.58 6.43
C LYS A 369 21.66 24.97 6.84
N LYS A 370 20.82 25.62 6.03
CA LYS A 370 20.24 26.95 6.32
C LYS A 370 19.01 26.87 7.25
N ASN A 371 18.76 25.74 7.90
CA ASN A 371 17.64 25.50 8.84
C ASN A 371 16.25 25.88 8.29
N LYS A 372 16.00 25.70 6.98
CA LYS A 372 14.65 25.87 6.44
C LYS A 372 13.71 24.79 7.00
N ASN A 373 12.42 25.12 7.10
CA ASN A 373 11.38 24.23 7.61
C ASN A 373 11.44 22.84 6.93
N LEU A 374 11.53 21.77 7.73
CA LEU A 374 11.63 20.38 7.26
C LEU A 374 10.51 19.97 6.26
N PRO A 375 9.24 20.41 6.42
CA PRO A 375 8.20 20.16 5.42
C PRO A 375 8.51 20.71 4.03
N TYR A 376 9.16 21.88 3.95
CA TYR A 376 9.57 22.51 2.69
C TYR A 376 10.70 21.71 2.02
N ILE A 377 11.69 21.27 2.81
CA ILE A 377 12.80 20.43 2.33
C ILE A 377 12.27 19.14 1.69
N ARG A 378 11.21 18.53 2.23
CA ARG A 378 10.63 17.32 1.66
C ARG A 378 10.07 17.50 0.25
N LYS A 379 9.45 18.65 -0.04
CA LYS A 379 8.86 18.90 -1.35
C LYS A 379 9.92 18.96 -2.46
N HIS A 380 11.17 19.28 -2.11
CA HIS A 380 12.28 19.13 -3.05
C HIS A 380 12.47 17.66 -3.49
N TYR A 381 12.38 16.67 -2.60
CA TYR A 381 12.43 15.27 -3.02
C TYR A 381 11.26 14.88 -3.93
N HIS A 382 10.06 15.47 -3.74
CA HIS A 382 8.92 15.27 -4.63
C HIS A 382 9.23 15.82 -6.04
N PHE A 383 9.78 17.04 -6.12
CA PHE A 383 10.17 17.62 -7.41
C PHE A 383 11.32 16.86 -8.08
N LEU A 384 12.29 16.35 -7.32
CA LEU A 384 13.36 15.51 -7.87
C LEU A 384 12.78 14.25 -8.52
N LEU A 385 11.85 13.57 -7.84
CA LEU A 385 11.16 12.40 -8.39
C LEU A 385 10.36 12.77 -9.65
N LEU A 386 9.60 13.87 -9.59
CA LEU A 386 8.83 14.39 -10.72
C LEU A 386 9.69 14.62 -11.96
N ILE A 387 10.79 15.36 -11.82
CA ILE A 387 11.68 15.71 -12.93
C ILE A 387 12.25 14.45 -13.59
N ASN A 388 12.77 13.52 -12.79
CA ASN A 388 13.36 12.29 -13.34
C ASN A 388 12.33 11.42 -14.05
N VAL A 389 11.12 11.30 -13.50
CA VAL A 389 10.04 10.53 -14.14
C VAL A 389 9.59 11.22 -15.43
N TYR A 390 9.36 12.53 -15.42
CA TYR A 390 8.99 13.29 -16.63
C TYR A 390 10.06 13.23 -17.72
N LEU A 391 11.35 13.27 -17.36
CA LEU A 391 12.45 13.10 -18.32
C LEU A 391 12.34 11.76 -19.08
N SER A 392 11.87 10.71 -18.39
CA SER A 392 11.59 9.40 -19.01
C SER A 392 10.43 9.46 -19.99
N PHE A 393 9.39 10.22 -19.67
CA PHE A 393 8.22 10.40 -20.54
C PHE A 393 8.62 11.19 -21.79
N ILE A 394 9.39 12.27 -21.64
CA ILE A 394 9.89 13.11 -22.76
C ILE A 394 10.75 12.29 -23.71
N THR A 395 11.63 11.46 -23.16
CA THR A 395 12.52 10.60 -23.97
C THR A 395 11.85 9.31 -24.44
N ASN A 396 10.59 9.08 -24.06
CA ASN A 396 9.82 7.86 -24.34
C ASN A 396 10.57 6.57 -23.92
N LYS A 397 11.20 6.59 -22.74
CA LYS A 397 12.01 5.50 -22.18
C LYS A 397 11.36 4.88 -20.94
N VAL A 398 10.06 4.63 -21.02
CA VAL A 398 9.27 4.16 -19.87
C VAL A 398 9.68 2.77 -19.39
N GLU A 399 10.09 1.87 -20.30
CA GLU A 399 10.64 0.57 -19.93
C GLU A 399 11.86 0.71 -19.01
N LEU A 400 12.78 1.63 -19.36
CA LEU A 400 13.96 1.91 -18.55
C LEU A 400 13.57 2.54 -17.21
N LEU A 401 12.60 3.46 -17.21
CA LEU A 401 12.06 4.03 -15.97
C LEU A 401 11.56 2.94 -15.03
N ILE A 402 10.72 2.02 -15.50
CA ILE A 402 10.17 0.94 -14.67
C ILE A 402 11.30 0.11 -14.07
N LEU A 403 12.27 -0.32 -14.89
CA LEU A 403 13.42 -1.08 -14.40
C LEU A 403 14.22 -0.34 -13.33
N THR A 404 14.46 0.96 -13.54
CA THR A 404 15.17 1.79 -12.56
C THR A 404 14.36 2.01 -11.28
N LEU A 405 13.06 2.28 -11.37
CA LEU A 405 12.19 2.42 -10.20
C LEU A 405 12.12 1.11 -9.40
N SER A 406 12.00 -0.05 -10.06
CA SER A 406 12.05 -1.36 -9.41
C SER A 406 13.37 -1.55 -8.65
N PHE A 407 14.50 -1.21 -9.27
CA PHE A 407 15.81 -1.30 -8.64
C PHE A 407 15.96 -0.35 -7.43
N VAL A 408 15.62 0.93 -7.61
CA VAL A 408 15.73 1.95 -6.55
C VAL A 408 14.79 1.64 -5.39
N PHE A 409 13.59 1.13 -5.66
CA PHE A 409 12.64 0.73 -4.63
C PHE A 409 13.18 -0.41 -3.76
N LEU A 410 13.70 -1.47 -4.39
CA LEU A 410 14.33 -2.58 -3.68
C LEU A 410 15.59 -2.14 -2.92
N LEU A 411 16.38 -1.23 -3.51
CA LEU A 411 17.55 -0.64 -2.88
C LEU A 411 17.18 0.15 -1.60
N PHE A 412 16.11 0.95 -1.63
CA PHE A 412 15.67 1.71 -0.46
C PHE A 412 15.24 0.79 0.69
N ILE A 413 14.51 -0.29 0.40
CA ILE A 413 14.15 -1.29 1.40
C ILE A 413 15.41 -1.97 1.96
N LEU A 414 16.36 -2.35 1.11
CA LEU A 414 17.61 -2.98 1.53
C LEU A 414 18.45 -2.05 2.42
N ILE A 415 18.62 -0.78 2.02
CA ILE A 415 19.34 0.24 2.80
C ILE A 415 18.69 0.39 4.17
N GLU A 416 17.35 0.40 4.23
CA GLU A 416 16.63 0.54 5.49
C GLU A 416 16.79 -0.67 6.42
N ILE A 417 16.77 -1.90 5.86
CA ILE A 417 17.09 -3.12 6.60
C ILE A 417 18.52 -3.05 7.14
N ILE A 418 19.51 -2.69 6.30
CA ILE A 418 20.92 -2.57 6.69
C ILE A 418 21.10 -1.49 7.76
N ARG A 419 20.43 -0.34 7.62
CA ARG A 419 20.46 0.74 8.61
C ARG A 419 19.97 0.23 9.97
N LYS A 420 18.83 -0.46 9.99
CA LYS A 420 18.24 -0.98 11.23
C LYS A 420 19.13 -2.01 11.90
N ILE A 421 19.73 -2.88 11.10
CA ILE A 421 20.74 -3.83 11.55
C ILE A 421 21.94 -3.11 12.15
N TYR A 422 22.48 -2.12 11.46
CA TYR A 422 23.64 -1.36 11.91
C TYR A 422 23.38 -0.66 13.25
N GLU A 423 22.20 -0.03 13.41
CA GLU A 423 21.78 0.59 14.68
C GLU A 423 21.72 -0.43 15.83
N SER A 424 21.27 -1.65 15.56
CA SER A 424 21.23 -2.73 16.57
C SER A 424 22.64 -3.25 16.93
N LEU A 425 23.57 -3.28 15.97
CA LEU A 425 24.90 -3.85 16.15
C LEU A 425 25.90 -2.85 16.77
N PHE A 426 25.76 -1.57 16.46
CA PHE A 426 26.68 -0.48 16.82
C PHE A 426 25.93 0.73 17.39
N PRO A 427 25.30 0.60 18.59
CA PRO A 427 24.46 1.64 19.18
C PRO A 427 25.19 2.96 19.49
N PHE A 428 26.52 2.94 19.63
CA PHE A 428 27.36 4.10 19.98
C PHE A 428 27.91 4.90 18.77
N SER A 429 27.56 4.52 17.54
CA SER A 429 28.03 5.21 16.32
C SER A 429 27.32 6.55 16.10
N ASN A 430 27.76 7.59 16.83
CA ASN A 430 27.14 8.93 16.81
C ASN A 430 27.12 9.59 15.43
N ILE A 431 28.04 9.25 14.52
CA ILE A 431 28.20 9.93 13.23
C ILE A 431 27.04 9.61 12.27
N ILE A 432 26.74 8.33 12.07
CA ILE A 432 25.67 7.89 11.17
C ILE A 432 24.31 8.32 11.72
N LYS A 433 24.09 8.16 13.03
CA LYS A 433 22.88 8.64 13.69
C LYS A 433 22.69 10.15 13.49
N LYS A 434 23.75 10.97 13.59
CA LYS A 434 23.69 12.43 13.43
C LYS A 434 23.46 12.88 11.99
N ILE A 435 23.94 12.14 11.00
CA ILE A 435 23.67 12.42 9.58
C ILE A 435 22.22 12.06 9.23
N ILE A 436 21.75 10.89 9.63
CA ILE A 436 20.43 10.39 9.29
C ILE A 436 19.34 11.17 10.04
N THR A 437 19.54 11.48 11.32
CA THR A 437 18.56 12.25 12.12
C THR A 437 18.25 13.64 11.56
N ARG A 438 19.13 14.24 10.76
CA ARG A 438 18.85 15.51 10.06
C ARG A 438 17.79 15.40 8.97
N PHE A 439 17.53 14.19 8.47
CA PHE A 439 16.55 13.91 7.42
C PHE A 439 15.33 13.12 7.94
N ILE A 440 15.30 12.79 9.24
CA ILE A 440 14.21 12.03 9.88
C ILE A 440 13.12 12.99 10.37
N ASP A 441 11.88 12.76 9.94
CA ASP A 441 10.69 13.48 10.43
C ASP A 441 10.21 12.94 11.78
N GLU A 442 9.34 13.68 12.47
CA GLU A 442 8.62 13.21 13.65
C GLU A 442 7.88 11.88 13.41
N ARG A 443 7.43 11.67 12.16
CA ARG A 443 6.77 10.46 11.70
C ARG A 443 7.70 9.23 11.67
N ASP A 444 9.00 9.44 11.46
CA ASP A 444 10.05 8.43 11.31
C ASP A 444 10.86 8.23 12.63
N LYS A 445 10.62 9.07 13.65
CA LYS A 445 11.29 8.99 14.98
C LYS A 445 11.13 7.63 15.67
N LYS A 446 10.15 6.80 15.27
CA LYS A 446 9.87 5.48 15.87
C LYS A 446 10.71 4.33 15.30
N GLY A 447 11.64 4.61 14.40
CA GLY A 447 12.76 3.72 14.13
C GLY A 447 12.83 3.09 12.75
N LEU A 448 11.85 3.33 11.87
CA LEU A 448 11.98 3.13 10.42
C LEU A 448 11.83 4.47 9.68
N VAL A 449 12.63 4.68 8.64
CA VAL A 449 12.58 5.86 7.76
C VAL A 449 11.73 5.53 6.55
N LEU A 450 10.42 5.75 6.66
CA LEU A 450 9.44 5.31 5.68
C LEU A 450 9.07 6.41 4.68
N THR A 451 9.25 7.69 5.03
CA THR A 451 8.80 8.82 4.21
C THR A 451 9.28 8.75 2.76
N HIS A 452 10.56 8.42 2.52
CA HIS A 452 11.12 8.33 1.17
C HIS A 452 10.74 7.02 0.45
N ILE A 453 10.56 5.93 1.19
CA ILE A 453 10.05 4.67 0.64
C ILE A 453 8.61 4.87 0.16
N TYR A 454 7.78 5.53 0.96
CA TYR A 454 6.39 5.86 0.63
C TYR A 454 6.27 6.81 -0.56
N LEU A 455 7.12 7.84 -0.63
CA LEU A 455 7.16 8.76 -1.77
C LEU A 455 7.44 8.00 -3.07
N LEU A 456 8.46 7.14 -3.07
CA LEU A 456 8.82 6.36 -4.25
C LEU A 456 7.74 5.32 -4.58
N SER A 457 7.24 4.59 -3.57
CA SER A 457 6.24 3.54 -3.76
C SER A 457 4.90 4.09 -4.25
N GLY A 458 4.52 5.29 -3.80
CA GLY A 458 3.30 5.95 -4.24
C GLY A 458 3.27 6.19 -5.75
N VAL A 459 4.42 6.50 -6.36
CA VAL A 459 4.55 6.64 -7.82
C VAL A 459 4.78 5.28 -8.48
N TYR A 460 5.63 4.43 -7.91
CA TYR A 460 6.05 3.17 -8.51
C TYR A 460 4.93 2.14 -8.59
N ILE A 461 4.11 1.99 -7.53
CA ILE A 461 3.08 0.94 -7.46
C ILE A 461 2.00 1.11 -8.56
N PRO A 462 1.40 2.29 -8.78
CA PRO A 462 0.48 2.48 -9.89
C PRO A 462 1.07 2.17 -11.27
N ILE A 463 2.32 2.59 -11.50
CA ILE A 463 3.02 2.38 -12.78
C ILE A 463 3.28 0.88 -13.01
N ILE A 464 3.81 0.18 -12.01
CA ILE A 464 4.15 -1.24 -12.17
C ILE A 464 2.90 -2.12 -12.31
N ILE A 465 1.78 -1.74 -11.66
CA ILE A 465 0.50 -2.45 -11.79
C ILE A 465 0.02 -2.44 -13.24
N ASP A 466 -0.07 -1.28 -13.89
CA ASP A 466 -0.46 -1.21 -15.29
C ASP A 466 0.59 -1.86 -16.19
N ALA A 467 1.89 -1.62 -15.95
CA ALA A 467 2.94 -2.23 -16.76
C ALA A 467 2.85 -3.76 -16.78
N ILE A 468 2.62 -4.38 -15.63
CA ILE A 468 2.52 -5.83 -15.48
C ILE A 468 1.17 -6.34 -16.00
N PHE A 469 0.05 -5.72 -15.65
CA PHE A 469 -1.26 -6.31 -15.92
C PHE A 469 -1.91 -5.88 -17.24
N ASN A 470 -1.36 -4.86 -17.92
CA ASN A 470 -1.90 -4.39 -19.19
C ASN A 470 -1.74 -5.45 -20.28
N ASP A 471 -2.87 -5.99 -20.75
CA ASP A 471 -2.93 -7.07 -21.73
C ASP A 471 -2.21 -6.72 -23.05
N LYS A 472 -2.08 -5.43 -23.37
CA LYS A 472 -1.37 -4.98 -24.58
C LYS A 472 0.15 -5.21 -24.53
N ASN A 473 0.70 -5.40 -23.33
CA ASN A 473 2.09 -5.81 -23.13
C ASN A 473 2.28 -7.34 -23.27
N TYR A 474 1.25 -8.07 -23.69
CA TYR A 474 1.31 -9.50 -23.94
C TYR A 474 1.06 -9.81 -25.42
N ILE A 475 1.98 -10.55 -26.03
CA ILE A 475 1.85 -11.00 -27.43
C ILE A 475 1.16 -12.35 -27.44
N HIS A 476 -0.07 -12.40 -27.92
CA HIS A 476 -0.80 -13.65 -28.12
C HIS A 476 -0.38 -14.32 -29.43
N LYS A 477 0.32 -15.46 -29.34
CA LYS A 477 0.55 -16.42 -30.44
C LYS A 477 -0.30 -17.66 -30.18
N LYS A 478 -0.67 -18.39 -31.24
CA LYS A 478 -1.64 -19.50 -31.21
C LYS A 478 -1.52 -20.46 -30.01
N ASN A 479 -0.30 -20.75 -29.51
CA ASN A 479 -0.07 -21.62 -28.35
C ASN A 479 0.74 -20.95 -27.21
N GLN A 480 1.08 -19.66 -27.31
CA GLN A 480 1.99 -18.99 -26.37
C GLN A 480 1.72 -17.49 -26.30
N ILE A 481 1.78 -16.94 -25.10
CA ILE A 481 1.66 -15.54 -24.74
C ILE A 481 3.04 -15.13 -24.22
N THR A 482 3.65 -14.11 -24.81
CA THR A 482 4.96 -13.63 -24.35
C THR A 482 4.83 -12.18 -23.90
N TYR A 483 5.35 -11.86 -22.71
CA TYR A 483 5.39 -10.48 -22.25
C TYR A 483 6.44 -9.68 -23.04
N ASP A 484 6.00 -8.59 -23.65
CA ASP A 484 6.80 -7.63 -24.41
C ASP A 484 6.25 -6.22 -24.13
N PHE A 485 7.08 -5.35 -23.55
CA PHE A 485 6.64 -4.04 -23.11
C PHE A 485 6.44 -3.12 -24.32
N ARG A 486 5.18 -2.80 -24.64
CA ARG A 486 4.80 -2.15 -25.90
C ARG A 486 4.04 -0.85 -25.70
N GLU A 487 3.03 -0.88 -24.84
CA GLU A 487 2.15 0.26 -24.64
C GLU A 487 2.23 0.77 -23.21
N THR A 488 2.09 2.08 -23.08
CA THR A 488 2.13 2.77 -21.80
C THR A 488 0.96 3.73 -21.73
N ASN A 489 0.21 3.64 -20.63
CA ASN A 489 -0.83 4.60 -20.34
C ASN A 489 -0.19 5.79 -19.59
N LEU A 490 0.42 6.71 -20.36
CA LEU A 490 1.16 7.84 -19.81
C LEU A 490 0.26 8.74 -18.95
N THR A 491 -0.99 8.94 -19.36
CA THR A 491 -2.00 9.63 -18.55
C THR A 491 -2.19 8.97 -17.20
N LEU A 492 -2.43 7.65 -17.15
CA LEU A 492 -2.57 6.90 -15.90
C LEU A 492 -1.33 7.05 -14.99
N TYR A 493 -0.12 7.01 -15.56
CA TYR A 493 1.13 7.14 -14.82
C TYR A 493 1.31 8.55 -14.24
N SER A 494 0.88 9.57 -15.00
CA SER A 494 0.98 10.96 -14.60
C SER A 494 0.05 11.33 -13.45
N ILE A 495 -1.06 10.61 -13.24
CA ILE A 495 -2.07 10.97 -12.24
C ILE A 495 -1.55 10.84 -10.82
N GLY A 496 -1.01 9.66 -10.46
CA GLY A 496 -0.41 9.45 -9.14
C GLY A 496 0.78 10.39 -8.92
N LEU A 497 1.57 10.61 -9.98
CA LEU A 497 2.74 11.48 -9.95
C LEU A 497 2.39 12.97 -9.76
N ASN A 498 1.44 13.51 -10.52
CA ASN A 498 1.05 14.91 -10.47
C ASN A 498 0.32 15.21 -9.16
N THR A 499 -0.55 14.31 -8.70
CA THR A 499 -1.26 14.48 -7.42
C THR A 499 -0.31 14.49 -6.24
N LEU A 500 0.71 13.60 -6.23
CA LEU A 500 1.72 13.53 -5.19
C LEU A 500 2.79 14.62 -5.24
N CYS A 501 3.36 14.86 -6.42
CA CYS A 501 4.53 15.72 -6.52
C CYS A 501 4.18 17.18 -6.74
N ILE A 502 3.11 17.46 -7.48
CA ILE A 502 2.64 18.83 -7.74
C ILE A 502 1.56 19.16 -6.72
N GLY A 503 0.45 18.43 -6.71
CA GLY A 503 -0.70 18.69 -5.84
C GLY A 503 -0.34 18.84 -4.37
N ASP A 504 0.20 17.79 -3.76
CA ASP A 504 0.58 17.80 -2.34
C ASP A 504 1.69 18.83 -2.03
N SER A 505 2.58 19.16 -2.98
CA SER A 505 3.55 20.25 -2.81
C SER A 505 2.88 21.62 -2.78
N PHE A 506 2.00 21.91 -3.74
CA PHE A 506 1.29 23.18 -3.82
C PHE A 506 0.26 23.32 -2.69
N ALA A 507 -0.34 22.23 -2.21
CA ALA A 507 -1.19 22.23 -1.02
C ALA A 507 -0.43 22.72 0.22
N ALA A 508 0.79 22.22 0.42
CA ALA A 508 1.64 22.65 1.51
C ALA A 508 2.08 24.11 1.35
N ILE A 509 2.44 24.55 0.14
CA ILE A 509 2.81 25.95 -0.15
C ILE A 509 1.61 26.88 0.10
N GLY A 510 0.44 26.57 -0.46
CA GLY A 510 -0.79 27.33 -0.26
C GLY A 510 -1.21 27.37 1.22
N GLY A 511 -1.05 26.27 1.94
CA GLY A 511 -1.29 26.20 3.38
C GLY A 511 -0.33 27.04 4.23
N LEU A 512 0.90 27.26 3.76
CA LEU A 512 1.88 28.14 4.40
C LEU A 512 1.61 29.61 4.10
N ILE A 513 1.29 29.96 2.86
CA ILE A 513 1.01 31.35 2.44
C ILE A 513 -0.32 31.83 3.02
N TYR A 514 -1.35 30.98 2.96
CA TYR A 514 -2.71 31.27 3.40
C TYR A 514 -3.17 30.24 4.46
N PRO A 515 -2.70 30.39 5.71
CA PRO A 515 -2.97 29.41 6.77
C PRO A 515 -4.41 29.48 7.31
N LYS A 516 -5.17 30.53 7.00
CA LYS A 516 -6.57 30.72 7.41
C LYS A 516 -7.46 30.96 6.19
N PRO A 517 -8.72 30.47 6.19
CA PRO A 517 -9.35 29.66 7.23
C PRO A 517 -8.85 28.20 7.24
N LYS A 518 -8.76 27.62 8.45
CA LYS A 518 -8.45 26.19 8.62
C LYS A 518 -9.69 25.34 8.39
N ILE A 519 -9.51 24.16 7.81
CA ILE A 519 -10.59 23.19 7.62
C ILE A 519 -10.88 22.53 8.96
N LYS A 520 -12.16 22.53 9.37
CA LYS A 520 -12.58 21.89 10.63
C LYS A 520 -12.27 20.39 10.60
N ASN A 521 -11.93 19.82 11.75
CA ASN A 521 -11.59 18.40 11.91
C ASN A 521 -10.37 17.92 11.10
N THR A 522 -9.50 18.79 10.58
CA THR A 522 -8.25 18.37 9.89
C THR A 522 -7.00 18.65 10.73
N ASN A 523 -5.87 18.07 10.32
CA ASN A 523 -4.56 18.26 10.97
C ASN A 523 -3.92 19.60 10.55
N ASN A 524 -4.52 20.73 10.95
CA ASN A 524 -4.06 22.08 10.60
C ASN A 524 -4.04 22.39 9.08
N LYS A 525 -4.88 21.73 8.28
CA LYS A 525 -4.97 22.01 6.84
C LYS A 525 -5.86 23.24 6.58
N SER A 526 -5.57 24.00 5.54
CA SER A 526 -6.32 25.21 5.18
C SER A 526 -7.13 25.02 3.89
N TYR A 527 -8.22 25.77 3.76
CA TYR A 527 -9.01 25.76 2.51
C TYR A 527 -8.18 26.24 1.32
N ALA A 528 -7.24 27.16 1.54
CA ALA A 528 -6.31 27.59 0.50
C ALA A 528 -5.40 26.44 0.05
N GLY A 529 -4.87 25.62 0.97
CA GLY A 529 -4.11 24.43 0.60
C GLY A 529 -4.92 23.47 -0.29
N LEU A 530 -6.18 23.22 0.06
CA LEU A 530 -7.10 22.40 -0.75
C LEU A 530 -7.30 22.98 -2.15
N LEU A 531 -7.53 24.28 -2.29
CA LEU A 531 -7.69 24.94 -3.59
C LEU A 531 -6.40 24.89 -4.42
N PHE A 532 -5.25 25.12 -3.79
CA PHE A 532 -3.94 25.02 -4.45
C PHE A 532 -3.68 23.60 -4.95
N PHE A 533 -4.03 22.57 -4.17
CA PHE A 533 -3.99 21.19 -4.64
C PHE A 533 -4.84 21.03 -5.91
N PHE A 534 -6.12 21.44 -5.83
CA PHE A 534 -7.07 21.27 -6.91
C PHE A 534 -6.59 21.91 -8.21
N PHE A 535 -6.27 23.21 -8.19
CA PHE A 535 -5.87 23.93 -9.40
C PHE A 535 -4.52 23.44 -9.94
N SER A 536 -3.53 23.22 -9.07
CA SER A 536 -2.20 22.77 -9.54
C SER A 536 -2.25 21.37 -10.15
N THR A 537 -3.02 20.43 -9.59
CA THR A 537 -3.21 19.10 -10.18
C THR A 537 -3.99 19.17 -11.49
N PHE A 538 -5.06 19.97 -11.53
CA PHE A 538 -5.90 20.07 -12.73
C PHE A 538 -5.11 20.66 -13.91
N PHE A 539 -4.43 21.79 -13.69
CA PHE A 539 -3.60 22.41 -14.72
C PHE A 539 -2.40 21.55 -15.11
N SER A 540 -1.74 20.88 -14.16
CA SER A 540 -0.61 20.00 -14.50
C SER A 540 -1.02 18.80 -15.36
N LEU A 541 -2.22 18.23 -15.14
CA LEU A 541 -2.74 17.17 -15.99
C LEU A 541 -3.11 17.66 -17.40
N ILE A 542 -3.69 18.86 -17.52
CA ILE A 542 -3.98 19.49 -18.82
C ILE A 542 -2.68 19.73 -19.60
N ILE A 543 -1.67 20.32 -18.93
CA ILE A 543 -0.36 20.57 -19.52
C ILE A 543 0.28 19.25 -19.95
N PHE A 544 0.22 18.22 -19.10
CA PHE A 544 0.73 16.90 -19.43
C PHE A 544 0.06 16.34 -20.70
N GLU A 545 -1.27 16.31 -20.75
CA GLU A 545 -2.02 15.79 -21.89
C GLU A 545 -1.66 16.50 -23.19
N TYR A 546 -1.55 17.83 -23.14
CA TYR A 546 -1.18 18.68 -24.27
C TYR A 546 0.20 18.33 -24.85
N PHE A 547 1.20 18.08 -23.99
CA PHE A 547 2.55 17.76 -24.44
C PHE A 547 2.73 16.30 -24.86
N PHE A 548 2.06 15.35 -24.20
CA PHE A 548 2.40 13.92 -24.32
C PHE A 548 1.40 13.08 -25.11
N GLU A 549 0.08 13.29 -24.98
CA GLU A 549 -0.90 12.37 -25.59
C GLU A 549 -1.51 12.89 -26.90
N ARG A 550 -1.47 14.20 -27.21
CA ARG A 550 -2.04 14.82 -28.44
C ARG A 550 -3.49 14.40 -28.78
N LYS A 551 -4.21 13.75 -27.86
CA LYS A 551 -5.59 13.29 -28.00
C LYS A 551 -6.58 14.36 -27.49
N CYS A 552 -7.87 14.07 -27.61
CA CYS A 552 -8.92 14.88 -27.00
C CYS A 552 -8.71 14.95 -25.48
N LEU A 553 -8.70 16.17 -24.93
CA LEU A 553 -8.50 16.43 -23.52
C LEU A 553 -9.59 15.74 -22.67
N ASN A 554 -9.20 14.82 -21.80
CA ASN A 554 -10.09 14.17 -20.82
C ASN A 554 -10.39 15.11 -19.61
N LEU A 555 -10.86 16.33 -19.89
CA LEU A 555 -11.06 17.39 -18.89
C LEU A 555 -11.96 16.94 -17.73
N ASN A 556 -13.02 16.19 -18.01
CA ASN A 556 -13.95 15.68 -16.99
C ASN A 556 -13.23 14.77 -15.99
N ILE A 557 -12.36 13.87 -16.49
CA ILE A 557 -11.63 12.94 -15.64
C ILE A 557 -10.60 13.70 -14.82
N PHE A 558 -9.86 14.63 -15.43
CA PHE A 558 -8.87 15.44 -14.72
C PHE A 558 -9.52 16.28 -13.62
N PHE A 559 -10.68 16.88 -13.89
CA PHE A 559 -11.44 17.65 -12.90
C PHE A 559 -11.80 16.77 -11.70
N ILE A 560 -12.33 15.56 -11.95
CA ILE A 560 -12.77 14.65 -10.90
C ILE A 560 -11.57 14.11 -10.09
N VAL A 561 -10.48 13.73 -10.75
CA VAL A 561 -9.23 13.31 -10.09
C VAL A 561 -8.69 14.42 -9.20
N SER A 562 -8.65 15.65 -9.68
CA SER A 562 -8.21 16.82 -8.90
C SER A 562 -9.14 17.11 -7.72
N LEU A 563 -10.46 17.01 -7.91
CA LEU A 563 -11.45 17.26 -6.87
C LEU A 563 -11.38 16.21 -5.75
N PHE A 564 -11.49 14.92 -6.10
CA PHE A 564 -11.42 13.83 -5.13
C PHE A 564 -10.04 13.79 -4.47
N GLY A 565 -8.96 14.02 -5.22
CA GLY A 565 -7.61 14.12 -4.69
C GLY A 565 -7.44 15.25 -3.68
N ALA A 566 -7.98 16.45 -3.96
CA ALA A 566 -7.90 17.60 -3.06
C ALA A 566 -8.63 17.37 -1.74
N ILE A 567 -9.86 16.83 -1.80
CA ILE A 567 -10.63 16.53 -0.59
C ILE A 567 -9.97 15.38 0.18
N PHE A 568 -9.48 14.35 -0.51
CA PHE A 568 -8.80 13.24 0.13
C PHE A 568 -7.52 13.69 0.84
N GLU A 569 -6.67 14.46 0.16
CA GLU A 569 -5.48 15.08 0.78
C GLU A 569 -5.90 15.88 2.02
N ALA A 570 -6.89 16.75 1.92
CA ALA A 570 -7.29 17.63 3.03
C ALA A 570 -7.70 16.88 4.32
N TYR A 571 -8.24 15.68 4.21
CA TYR A 571 -8.66 14.88 5.36
C TYR A 571 -7.68 13.76 5.75
N LEU A 572 -6.68 13.46 4.90
CA LEU A 572 -5.68 12.44 5.17
C LEU A 572 -4.62 12.91 6.18
N TYR A 573 -4.31 12.07 7.17
CA TYR A 573 -3.47 12.46 8.31
C TYR A 573 -1.99 12.09 8.17
N ASP A 574 -1.65 10.82 7.94
CA ASP A 574 -0.28 10.32 8.19
C ASP A 574 0.39 9.59 7.01
N ILE A 575 -0.34 9.29 5.92
CA ILE A 575 0.12 8.38 4.83
C ILE A 575 -0.13 8.97 3.42
N ASP A 576 -0.08 10.28 3.30
CA ASP A 576 -0.24 11.02 2.03
C ASP A 576 0.62 10.44 0.90
N ASN A 577 1.89 10.17 1.16
CA ASN A 577 2.81 9.76 0.11
C ASN A 577 2.49 8.40 -0.56
N LEU A 578 1.85 7.48 0.14
CA LEU A 578 1.48 6.16 -0.40
C LEU A 578 0.02 6.11 -0.82
N LEU A 579 -0.88 6.61 0.04
CA LEU A 579 -2.32 6.41 -0.13
C LEU A 579 -2.94 7.37 -1.15
N LEU A 580 -2.45 8.61 -1.23
CA LEU A 580 -3.01 9.60 -2.15
C LEU A 580 -2.86 9.16 -3.62
N PRO A 581 -1.68 8.71 -4.11
CA PRO A 581 -1.53 8.22 -5.48
C PRO A 581 -2.38 6.98 -5.78
N LEU A 582 -2.47 6.05 -4.83
CA LEU A 582 -3.30 4.84 -4.98
C LEU A 582 -4.78 5.20 -5.06
N PHE A 583 -5.23 6.15 -4.24
CA PHE A 583 -6.61 6.62 -4.26
C PHE A 583 -6.93 7.36 -5.57
N THR A 584 -6.07 8.27 -6.03
CA THR A 584 -6.29 9.00 -7.28
C THR A 584 -6.19 8.10 -8.51
N PHE A 585 -5.38 7.04 -8.46
CA PHE A 585 -5.40 5.95 -9.44
C PHE A 585 -6.76 5.23 -9.46
N CYS A 586 -7.34 4.90 -8.30
CA CYS A 586 -8.70 4.32 -8.23
C CYS A 586 -9.74 5.26 -8.82
N VAL A 587 -9.66 6.56 -8.50
CA VAL A 587 -10.56 7.58 -9.05
C VAL A 587 -10.45 7.58 -10.57
N TYR A 588 -9.25 7.62 -11.13
CA TYR A 588 -9.10 7.57 -12.59
C TYR A 588 -9.72 6.30 -13.19
N LEU A 589 -9.40 5.12 -12.66
CA LEU A 589 -9.97 3.86 -13.14
C LEU A 589 -11.51 3.83 -13.05
N SER A 590 -12.09 4.56 -12.11
CA SER A 590 -13.55 4.66 -11.94
C SER A 590 -14.22 5.49 -13.05
N PHE A 591 -13.50 6.49 -13.57
CA PHE A 591 -14.03 7.47 -14.52
C PHE A 591 -13.45 7.38 -15.93
N GLU A 592 -12.42 6.57 -16.17
CA GLU A 592 -12.06 6.19 -17.54
C GLU A 592 -13.17 5.36 -18.19
N ASN A 593 -13.24 5.44 -19.52
CA ASN A 593 -14.27 4.77 -20.32
C ASN A 593 -13.87 3.37 -20.74
#